data_AF-A0A7Y4C831-F1
#
_entry.id   AF-A0A7Y4C831-F1
#
_cell.length_a   1.000
_cell.length_b   1.000
_cell.length_c   1.000
_cell.angle_alpha   90.00
_cell.angle_beta   90.00
_cell.angle_gamma   90.00
#
_symmetry.space_group_name_H-M   'P 1'
#
loop_
_entity.id
_entity.type
_entity.pdbx_description
1 polymer ?
#
loop_
_entity_poly.entity_id
_entity_poly.type
_entity_poly.pdbx_seq_one_letter_code
_entity_poly.pdbx_strand_id
1 'polypeptide(L)' 'MSNLYKIESYCETSVKRIEECIRNSGGQCVVRGWAIITNYVFDDQQSSQILHLISKITDELSDDDVNTWSNYQLIAA' A
#
# COMPACT_ATOMS: atom_id res chain seq x y z
N MET A 1 2.70 -17.26 -1.03
CA MET A 1 2.88 -16.04 -0.21
C MET A 1 2.19 -14.92 -0.95
N SER A 2 1.35 -14.14 -0.25
CA SER A 2 0.68 -12.96 -0.78
C SER A 2 1.71 -12.06 -1.46
N ASN A 3 1.41 -11.52 -2.63
CA ASN A 3 2.25 -10.54 -3.33
C ASN A 3 2.25 -9.21 -2.56
N LEU A 4 2.80 -9.23 -1.34
CA LEU A 4 2.86 -8.08 -0.45
C LEU A 4 4.02 -7.20 -0.89
N TYR A 5 3.77 -5.91 -1.03
CA TYR A 5 4.79 -4.94 -1.38
C TYR A 5 4.49 -3.62 -0.68
N LYS A 6 5.50 -2.74 -0.69
CA LYS A 6 5.46 -1.41 -0.09
C LYS A 6 5.55 -0.35 -1.17
N ILE A 7 4.69 0.64 -1.05
CA ILE A 7 4.70 1.88 -1.82
C ILE A 7 5.12 2.99 -0.86
N GLU A 8 6.21 3.68 -1.16
CA GLU A 8 6.61 4.89 -0.46
C GLU A 8 6.20 6.11 -1.28
N SER A 9 5.92 7.21 -0.59
CA SER A 9 5.46 8.45 -1.17
C SER A 9 6.22 9.65 -0.61
N TYR A 10 6.03 10.82 -1.21
CA TYR A 10 6.70 12.06 -0.83
C TYR A 10 6.04 12.78 0.35
N CYS A 11 4.75 12.50 0.62
CA CYS A 11 4.00 13.13 1.70
C CYS A 11 2.74 12.35 2.08
N GLU A 12 2.16 12.70 3.23
CA GLU A 12 0.94 12.05 3.76
C GLU A 12 -0.27 12.24 2.84
N THR A 13 -0.39 13.38 2.14
CA THR A 13 -1.51 13.61 1.22
C THR A 13 -1.49 12.64 0.04
N SER A 14 -0.30 12.35 -0.50
CA SER A 14 -0.12 11.39 -1.58
C SER A 14 -0.42 9.97 -1.10
N VAL A 15 0.02 9.59 0.11
CA VAL A 15 -0.36 8.32 0.74
C VAL A 15 -1.87 8.18 0.86
N LYS A 16 -2.57 9.20 1.37
CA LYS A 16 -4.03 9.16 1.51
C LYS A 16 -4.74 8.92 0.17
N ARG A 17 -4.29 9.58 -0.90
CA ARG A 17 -4.86 9.37 -2.24
C ARG A 17 -4.64 7.94 -2.76
N ILE A 18 -3.46 7.37 -2.52
CA ILE A 18 -3.17 5.99 -2.91
C ILE A 18 -4.00 5.01 -2.07
N GLU A 19 -4.10 5.23 -0.76
CA GLU A 19 -4.96 4.47 0.14
C GLU A 19 -6.43 4.50 -0.31
N GLU A 20 -6.96 5.67 -0.64
CA GLU A 20 -8.32 5.84 -1.16
C GLU A 20 -8.53 5.04 -2.45
N CYS A 21 -7.56 5.09 -3.38
CA CYS A 21 -7.61 4.31 -4.62
C CYS A 21 -7.73 2.80 -4.33
N ILE A 22 -6.92 2.27 -3.41
CA ILE A 22 -6.94 0.85 -3.02
C ILE A 22 -8.28 0.50 -2.36
N ARG A 23 -8.69 1.25 -1.32
CA ARG A 23 -9.89 0.95 -0.54
C ARG A 23 -11.17 1.08 -1.35
N ASN A 24 -11.27 2.09 -2.21
CA ASN A 24 -12.43 2.26 -3.10
C ASN A 24 -12.57 1.11 -4.11
N SER A 25 -11.47 0.41 -4.39
CA SER A 25 -11.45 -0.77 -5.25
C SER A 25 -11.66 -2.09 -4.48
N GLY A 26 -11.99 -2.01 -3.19
CA GLY A 26 -12.15 -3.17 -2.31
C GLY A 26 -10.84 -3.82 -1.89
N GLY A 27 -9.71 -3.17 -2.17
CA GLY A 27 -8.38 -3.64 -1.77
C GLY A 27 -8.09 -3.41 -0.29
N GLN A 28 -7.09 -4.14 0.20
CA GLN A 28 -6.60 -4.01 1.57
C GLN A 28 -5.22 -3.36 1.59
N CYS A 29 -5.02 -2.43 2.51
CA CYS A 29 -3.73 -1.78 2.70
C CYS A 29 -3.55 -1.31 4.14
N VAL A 30 -2.29 -1.19 4.55
CA VAL A 30 -1.90 -0.57 5.83
C VAL A 30 -1.06 0.66 5.55
N VAL A 31 -1.45 1.79 6.13
CA VAL A 31 -0.69 3.04 6.06
C VAL A 31 0.30 3.14 7.21
N ARG A 32 1.56 3.46 6.90
CA ARG A 32 2.64 3.69 7.86
C ARG A 32 3.43 4.94 7.50
N GLY A 33 3.07 6.07 8.11
CA GLY A 33 3.70 7.36 7.80
C GLY A 33 3.54 7.69 6.32
N TRP A 34 4.66 7.76 5.59
CA TRP A 34 4.67 8.04 4.15
C TRP A 34 4.71 6.78 3.27
N ALA A 35 4.39 5.62 3.83
CA ALA A 35 4.37 4.35 3.13
C ALA A 35 3.03 3.61 3.25
N ILE A 36 2.77 2.73 2.28
CA ILE A 36 1.61 1.85 2.22
C ILE A 36 2.11 0.44 1.99
N ILE A 37 1.63 -0.50 2.80
CA ILE A 37 1.86 -1.93 2.62
C ILE A 37 0.57 -2.54 2.08
N THR A 38 0.62 -3.23 0.95
CA THR A 38 -0.56 -3.79 0.30
C THR A 38 -0.21 -5.02 -0.53
N ASN A 39 -1.21 -5.87 -0.75
CA ASN A 39 -1.19 -6.94 -1.74
C ASN A 39 -2.12 -6.65 -2.93
N TYR A 40 -2.64 -5.42 -3.02
CA TYR A 40 -3.55 -5.00 -4.07
C TYR A 40 -2.84 -4.96 -5.42
N VAL A 41 -3.49 -5.46 -6.48
CA VAL A 41 -2.95 -5.42 -7.84
C VAL A 41 -3.65 -4.30 -8.58
N PHE A 42 -2.89 -3.27 -8.95
CA PHE A 42 -3.40 -2.14 -9.72
C PHE A 42 -3.53 -2.53 -11.20
N ASP A 43 -4.62 -2.09 -11.83
CA ASP A 43 -4.72 -2.09 -13.29
C ASP A 43 -4.00 -0.89 -13.92
N ASP A 44 -3.94 -0.83 -15.26
CA ASP A 44 -3.24 0.22 -15.99
C ASP A 44 -3.81 1.62 -15.72
N GLN A 45 -5.13 1.72 -15.58
CA GLN A 45 -5.82 3.00 -15.34
C GLN A 45 -5.51 3.50 -13.94
N GLN A 46 -5.63 2.64 -12.93
CA GLN A 46 -5.34 2.97 -11.54
C GLN A 46 -3.86 3.31 -11.36
N SER A 47 -2.97 2.52 -11.95
CA SER A 47 -1.52 2.77 -11.92
C SER A 47 -1.18 4.13 -12.49
N SER A 48 -1.79 4.50 -13.63
CA SER A 48 -1.59 5.82 -14.25
C SER A 48 -2.04 6.98 -13.36
N GLN A 49 -3.09 6.79 -12.56
CA GLN A 49 -3.59 7.81 -11.63
C GLN A 49 -2.67 8.03 -10.43
N ILE A 50 -1.99 7.00 -9.96
CA ILE A 50 -1.18 7.09 -8.73
C ILE A 50 0.32 7.21 -8.97
N LEU A 51 0.83 6.92 -10.17
CA LEU A 51 2.27 6.85 -10.44
C LEU A 51 3.04 8.11 -10.02
N HIS A 52 2.45 9.29 -10.27
CA HIS A 52 3.05 10.59 -9.91
C HIS A 52 3.10 10.86 -8.40
N LEU A 53 2.40 10.05 -7.60
CA LEU A 53 2.35 10.16 -6.13
C LEU A 53 3.39 9.25 -5.46
N ILE A 54 4.06 8.39 -6.22
CA ILE A 54 4.94 7.33 -5.69
C ILE A 54 6.39 7.79 -5.77
N SER A 55 7.14 7.61 -4.68
CA SER A 55 8.59 7.83 -4.65
C SER A 55 9.37 6.53 -4.87
N LYS A 56 8.88 5.41 -4.34
CA LYS A 56 9.51 4.09 -4.47
C LYS A 56 8.45 2.99 -4.36
N ILE A 57 8.65 1.90 -5.10
CA ILE A 57 7.92 0.64 -4.94
C ILE A 57 8.96 -0.45 -4.65
N THR A 58 8.69 -1.30 -3.67
CA THR A 58 9.60 -2.39 -3.32
C THR A 58 8.87 -3.57 -2.70
N ASP A 59 9.34 -4.77 -3.02
CA ASP A 59 9.00 -6.04 -2.39
C ASP A 59 9.99 -6.41 -1.25
N GLU A 60 11.04 -5.61 -1.04
CA GLU A 60 11.95 -5.72 0.11
C GLU A 60 11.27 -5.16 1.37
N LEU A 61 10.49 -6.01 2.02
CA LEU A 61 9.79 -5.69 3.27
C LEU A 61 10.66 -5.98 4.49
N SER A 62 10.62 -5.09 5.47
CA SER A 62 11.21 -5.38 6.78
C SER A 62 10.33 -6.34 7.58
N ASP A 63 10.90 -7.02 8.58
CA ASP A 63 10.14 -7.87 9.50
C ASP A 63 9.00 -7.10 10.18
N ASP A 64 9.22 -5.82 10.48
CA ASP A 64 8.21 -4.92 11.07
C ASP A 64 7.06 -4.63 10.10
N ASP A 65 7.34 -4.48 8.80
CA ASP A 65 6.30 -4.31 7.77
C ASP A 65 5.42 -5.58 7.66
N VAL A 66 6.04 -6.75 7.66
CA VAL A 66 5.35 -8.05 7.60
C VAL A 66 4.52 -8.32 8.85
N ASN A 67 5.07 -8.02 10.04
CA ASN A 67 4.37 -8.15 11.31
C ASN A 67 3.16 -7.19 11.37
N THR A 68 3.34 -5.96 10.92
CA THR A 68 2.26 -4.97 10.85
C THR A 68 1.12 -5.45 9.95
N TRP A 69 1.44 -5.97 8.77
CA TRP A 69 0.43 -6.54 7.87
C TRP A 69 -0.31 -7.73 8.50
N SER A 70 0.43 -8.63 9.14
CA SER A 70 -0.13 -9.82 9.77
C SER A 70 -1.10 -9.46 10.89
N ASN A 71 -0.73 -8.49 11.73
CA ASN A 71 -1.60 -7.97 12.79
C ASN A 71 -2.85 -7.28 12.23
N TYR A 72 -2.72 -6.51 11.14
CA TYR A 72 -3.85 -5.89 10.47
C TYR A 72 -4.86 -6.94 9.97
N GLN A 73 -4.37 -8.02 9.34
CA GLN A 73 -5.22 -9.11 8.84
C GLN A 73 -5.95 -9.83 9.97
N LEU A 74 -5.33 -10.00 11.14
CA LEU A 74 -5.97 -10.60 12.32
C LEU A 74 -7.09 -9.74 12.90
N ILE A 75 -6.99 -8.41 12.81
CA ILE A 75 -8.01 -7.47 13.29
C ILE A 75 -9.16 -7.34 12.29
N ALA A 76 -8.87 -7.49 10.99
CA ALA A 76 -9.85 -7.35 9.91
C ALA A 76 -10.68 -8.62 9.67
N ALA A 77 -10.34 -9.74 10.30
CA ALA A 77 -11.05 -11.03 10.24
C ALA A 77 -12.08 -11.17 11.36
#